data_AF-A0A2P5TJ37-F1
#
_entry.id   AF-A0A2P5TJ37-F1
#
_cell.length_a   1.000
_cell.length_b   1.000
_cell.length_c   1.000
_cell.angle_alpha   90.00
_cell.angle_beta   90.00
_cell.angle_gamma   90.00
#
_symmetry.space_group_name_H-M   'P 1'
#
loop_
_entity.id
_entity.type
_entity.pdbx_description
1 polymer ?
#
loop_
_entity_poly.entity_id
_entity_poly.type
_entity_poly.pdbx_seq_one_letter_code
_entity_poly.pdbx_strand_id
1 'polypeptide(L)'
;MSAKEAREIINHLKKWQGKLSGKWKVRATANQATIDKGDPFGYAELVKGLSVMQEQITLSATDRKHLNHGIEFLCEELADALGKTHDRVRQIIDKATASQPTVA
;
A
#
# COMPACT_ATOMS: atom_id res chain seq x y z
N MET A 1 -16.27 3.27 -2.72
CA MET A 1 -15.52 4.47 -2.25
C MET A 1 -15.91 5.71 -3.06
N SER A 2 -15.82 6.92 -2.50
CA SER A 2 -16.02 8.17 -3.28
C SER A 2 -14.74 8.69 -3.93
N ALA A 3 -14.85 9.51 -4.99
CA ALA A 3 -13.68 10.13 -5.62
C ALA A 3 -12.86 11.02 -4.66
N LYS A 4 -13.52 11.64 -3.66
CA LYS A 4 -12.85 12.46 -2.63
C LYS A 4 -11.99 11.58 -1.72
N GLU A 5 -12.60 10.52 -1.19
CA GLU A 5 -11.95 9.53 -0.34
C GLU A 5 -10.79 8.81 -1.05
N ALA A 6 -10.96 8.46 -2.33
CA ALA A 6 -9.88 7.90 -3.16
C ALA A 6 -8.65 8.83 -3.24
N ARG A 7 -8.88 10.14 -3.36
CA ARG A 7 -7.79 11.15 -3.34
C ARG A 7 -7.16 11.26 -1.95
N GLU A 8 -7.93 11.12 -0.89
CA GLU A 8 -7.43 11.11 0.49
C GLU A 8 -6.54 9.88 0.73
N ILE A 9 -6.93 8.70 0.26
CA ILE A 9 -6.13 7.46 0.35
C ILE A 9 -4.82 7.59 -0.43
N ILE A 10 -4.86 8.12 -1.66
CA ILE A 10 -3.63 8.37 -2.44
C ILE A 10 -2.71 9.36 -1.70
N ASN A 11 -3.27 10.40 -1.09
CA ASN A 11 -2.49 11.36 -0.31
C ASN A 11 -1.93 10.73 0.98
N HIS A 12 -2.70 9.87 1.65
CA HIS A 12 -2.26 9.11 2.81
C HIS A 12 -1.08 8.21 2.44
N LEU A 13 -1.21 7.43 1.36
CA LEU A 13 -0.18 6.55 0.83
C LEU A 13 1.16 7.30 0.57
N LYS A 14 1.08 8.52 0.02
CA LYS A 14 2.26 9.37 -0.25
C LYS A 14 2.91 9.92 1.02
N LYS A 15 2.11 10.27 2.02
CA LYS A 15 2.56 11.00 3.22
C LYS A 15 2.86 10.08 4.39
N TRP A 16 2.43 8.83 4.34
CA TRP A 16 2.63 7.90 5.43
C TRP A 16 4.13 7.60 5.64
N GLN A 17 4.61 7.89 6.85
CA GLN A 17 5.98 7.67 7.31
C GLN A 17 6.05 6.67 8.45
N GLY A 18 4.98 5.90 8.67
CA GLY A 18 4.96 4.84 9.66
C GLY A 18 5.94 3.72 9.33
N LYS A 19 6.07 2.77 10.26
CA LYS A 19 6.98 1.63 10.10
C LYS A 19 6.27 0.34 10.45
N LEU A 20 6.39 -0.66 9.58
CA LEU A 20 5.96 -2.01 9.87
C LEU A 20 6.94 -2.69 10.83
N SER A 21 6.45 -3.65 11.62
CA SER A 21 7.30 -4.42 12.53
C SER A 21 8.45 -5.10 11.78
N GLY A 22 9.66 -5.02 12.33
CA GLY A 22 10.82 -5.78 11.82
C GLY A 22 10.70 -7.29 12.05
N LYS A 23 9.89 -7.71 13.02
CA LYS A 23 9.64 -9.13 13.32
C LYS A 23 8.63 -9.67 12.31
N TRP A 24 9.09 -10.52 11.39
CA TRP A 24 8.28 -10.98 10.24
C TRP A 24 6.93 -11.60 10.63
N LYS A 25 6.87 -12.43 11.68
CA LYS A 25 5.60 -13.05 12.14
C LYS A 25 4.60 -11.99 12.62
N VAL A 26 5.06 -11.05 13.44
CA VAL A 26 4.22 -9.97 13.99
C VAL A 26 3.70 -9.09 12.86
N ARG A 27 4.57 -8.73 11.90
CA ARG A 27 4.18 -7.96 10.72
C ARG A 27 3.16 -8.70 9.87
N ALA A 28 3.40 -9.97 9.55
CA ALA A 28 2.48 -10.77 8.74
C ALA A 28 1.11 -10.90 9.40
N THR A 29 1.03 -11.11 10.72
CA THR A 29 -0.24 -11.13 11.45
C THR A 29 -0.95 -9.78 11.42
N ALA A 30 -0.22 -8.68 11.65
CA ALA A 30 -0.80 -7.34 11.59
C ALA A 30 -1.34 -7.01 10.19
N ASN A 31 -0.55 -7.33 9.16
CA ASN A 31 -0.95 -7.13 7.76
C ASN A 31 -2.16 -7.97 7.38
N GLN A 32 -2.24 -9.23 7.84
CA GLN A 32 -3.42 -10.07 7.62
C GLN A 32 -4.66 -9.46 8.30
N ALA A 33 -4.54 -8.98 9.55
CA ALA A 33 -5.64 -8.33 10.23
C ALA A 33 -6.13 -7.06 9.50
N THR A 34 -5.21 -6.29 8.90
CA THR A 34 -5.56 -5.17 8.02
C THR A 34 -6.33 -5.62 6.78
N ILE A 35 -5.88 -6.71 6.15
CA ILE A 35 -6.56 -7.30 4.99
C ILE A 35 -7.98 -7.75 5.35
N ASP A 36 -8.12 -8.47 6.46
CA ASP A 36 -9.39 -8.99 6.96
C ASP A 36 -10.36 -7.86 7.35
N LYS A 37 -9.84 -6.71 7.83
CA LYS A 37 -10.64 -5.52 8.14
C LYS A 37 -11.21 -4.84 6.89
N GLY A 38 -10.55 -4.97 5.73
CA GLY A 38 -10.99 -4.36 4.48
C GLY A 38 -10.93 -2.82 4.45
N ASP A 39 -10.13 -2.20 5.31
CA ASP A 39 -10.03 -0.74 5.44
C ASP A 39 -9.03 -0.15 4.43
N PRO A 40 -9.47 0.67 3.45
CA PRO A 40 -8.58 1.19 2.40
C PRO A 40 -7.39 2.01 2.92
N PHE A 41 -7.53 2.70 4.06
CA PHE A 41 -6.41 3.43 4.67
C PHE A 41 -5.37 2.45 5.22
N GLY A 42 -5.81 1.38 5.89
CA GLY A 42 -4.91 0.32 6.35
C GLY A 42 -4.19 -0.37 5.20
N TYR A 43 -4.88 -0.63 4.09
CA TYR A 43 -4.27 -1.15 2.86
C TYR A 43 -3.18 -0.21 2.33
N ALA A 44 -3.42 1.10 2.32
CA ALA A 44 -2.40 2.07 1.92
C ALA A 44 -1.14 1.99 2.80
N GLU A 45 -1.28 1.89 4.12
CA GLU A 45 -0.14 1.78 5.04
C GLU A 45 0.64 0.48 4.84
N LEU A 46 -0.06 -0.65 4.69
CA LEU A 46 0.54 -1.95 4.40
C LEU A 46 1.34 -1.90 3.08
N VAL A 47 0.72 -1.39 2.01
CA VAL A 47 1.34 -1.30 0.69
C VAL A 47 2.55 -0.38 0.72
N LYS A 48 2.47 0.80 1.36
CA LYS A 48 3.62 1.71 1.50
C LYS A 48 4.73 1.06 2.30
N GLY A 49 4.42 0.46 3.45
CA GLY A 49 5.40 -0.14 4.35
C GLY A 49 6.13 -1.32 3.71
N LEU A 50 5.40 -2.23 3.03
CA LEU A 50 6.01 -3.37 2.36
C LEU A 50 6.80 -2.94 1.10
N SER A 51 6.33 -1.92 0.37
CA SER A 51 7.04 -1.36 -0.80
C SER A 51 8.37 -0.71 -0.42
N VAL A 52 8.42 0.00 0.71
CA VAL A 52 9.69 0.54 1.23
C VAL A 52 10.57 -0.59 1.76
N MET A 53 9.99 -1.60 2.42
CA MET A 53 10.75 -2.72 2.96
C MET A 53 11.40 -3.59 1.87
N GLN A 54 10.73 -3.81 0.73
CA GLN A 54 11.30 -4.58 -0.38
C GLN A 54 12.53 -3.92 -1.04
N GLU A 55 12.68 -2.60 -0.90
CA GLU A 55 13.88 -1.89 -1.39
C GLU A 55 15.11 -2.18 -0.52
N GLN A 56 14.90 -2.58 0.73
CA GLN A 56 15.96 -2.80 1.72
C GLN A 56 16.26 -4.29 1.92
N ILE A 57 15.24 -5.13 1.87
CA ILE A 57 15.36 -6.57 2.13
C ILE A 57 14.47 -7.38 1.19
N THR A 58 14.81 -8.65 1.00
CA THR A 58 13.89 -9.59 0.34
C THR A 58 12.70 -9.89 1.24
N LEU A 59 11.49 -9.57 0.77
CA LEU A 59 10.26 -9.89 1.48
C LEU A 59 10.04 -11.40 1.59
N SER A 60 9.37 -11.84 2.67
CA SER A 60 8.90 -13.22 2.80
C SER A 60 7.82 -13.54 1.75
N ALA A 61 7.54 -14.83 1.50
CA ALA A 61 6.46 -15.21 0.59
C ALA A 61 5.10 -14.66 1.02
N THR A 62 4.82 -14.67 2.34
CA THR A 62 3.60 -14.10 2.91
C THR A 62 3.53 -12.59 2.72
N ASP A 63 4.60 -11.86 3.01
CA ASP A 63 4.63 -10.40 2.82
C ASP A 63 4.46 -10.04 1.33
N ARG A 64 5.07 -10.79 0.40
CA ARG A 64 4.85 -10.56 -1.05
C ARG A 64 3.40 -10.80 -1.45
N LYS A 65 2.76 -11.85 -0.90
CA LYS A 65 1.34 -12.11 -1.14
C LYS A 65 0.47 -10.97 -0.60
N HIS A 66 0.75 -10.49 0.61
CA HIS A 66 0.04 -9.34 1.20
C HIS A 66 0.23 -8.06 0.40
N LEU A 67 1.46 -7.78 -0.06
CA LEU A 67 1.73 -6.62 -0.90
C LEU A 67 0.97 -6.68 -2.22
N ASN A 68 1.02 -7.81 -2.93
CA ASN A 68 0.30 -7.97 -4.19
C ASN A 68 -1.21 -7.83 -4.00
N HIS A 69 -1.77 -8.50 -2.99
CA HIS A 69 -3.19 -8.39 -2.67
C HIS A 69 -3.58 -6.95 -2.32
N GLY A 70 -2.73 -6.26 -1.55
CA GLY A 70 -2.98 -4.88 -1.18
C GLY A 70 -2.97 -3.92 -2.37
N ILE A 71 -2.06 -4.13 -3.32
CA ILE A 71 -2.00 -3.38 -4.58
C ILE A 71 -3.24 -3.66 -5.43
N GLU A 72 -3.64 -4.92 -5.59
CA GLU A 72 -4.82 -5.31 -6.37
C GLU A 72 -6.09 -4.66 -5.82
N PHE A 73 -6.31 -4.76 -4.50
CA PHE A 73 -7.43 -4.12 -3.82
C PHE A 73 -7.47 -2.61 -4.05
N LEU A 74 -6.35 -1.91 -3.83
CA LEU A 74 -6.30 -0.47 -4.06
C LEU A 74 -6.47 -0.11 -5.54
N CYS A 75 -5.99 -0.95 -6.46
CA CYS A 75 -6.19 -0.74 -7.89
C CYS A 75 -7.66 -0.79 -8.26
N GLU A 76 -8.40 -1.81 -7.82
CA GLU A 76 -9.84 -1.97 -8.06
C GLU A 76 -10.62 -0.78 -7.51
N GLU A 77 -10.45 -0.52 -6.22
CA GLU A 77 -11.19 0.49 -5.48
C GLU A 77 -10.93 1.91 -6.05
N LEU A 78 -9.68 2.26 -6.29
CA LEU A 78 -9.33 3.59 -6.82
C LEU A 78 -9.66 3.74 -8.31
N ALA A 79 -9.61 2.65 -9.10
CA ALA A 79 -9.98 2.69 -10.52
C ALA A 79 -11.45 3.04 -10.68
N ASP A 80 -12.31 2.34 -9.94
CA ASP A 80 -13.75 2.58 -9.91
C ASP A 80 -14.06 4.01 -9.43
N ALA A 81 -13.56 4.38 -8.25
CA ALA A 81 -13.86 5.68 -7.65
C ALA A 81 -13.33 6.90 -8.45
N LEU A 82 -12.28 6.73 -9.25
CA LEU A 82 -11.66 7.82 -10.03
C LEU A 82 -12.00 7.78 -11.53
N GLY A 83 -12.73 6.77 -12.00
CA GLY A 83 -12.97 6.54 -13.42
C GLY A 83 -11.66 6.38 -14.20
N LYS A 84 -10.72 5.60 -13.67
CA LYS A 84 -9.39 5.36 -14.27
C LYS A 84 -9.19 3.88 -14.56
N THR A 85 -8.27 3.57 -15.47
CA THR A 85 -7.86 2.18 -15.71
C THR A 85 -7.00 1.67 -14.55
N HIS A 86 -7.02 0.35 -14.32
CA HIS A 86 -6.13 -0.30 -13.36
C HIS A 86 -4.66 0.06 -13.59
N ASP A 87 -4.18 0.01 -14.83
CA ASP A 87 -2.80 0.38 -15.16
C ASP A 87 -2.45 1.81 -14.74
N ARG A 88 -3.39 2.75 -14.93
CA ARG A 88 -3.17 4.14 -14.54
C ARG A 88 -3.10 4.29 -13.02
N VAL A 89 -3.95 3.57 -12.30
CA VAL A 89 -3.94 3.56 -10.84
C VAL A 89 -2.69 2.89 -10.30
N ARG A 90 -2.26 1.77 -10.90
CA ARG A 90 -1.01 1.09 -10.56
C ARG A 90 0.19 2.03 -10.65
N GLN A 91 0.30 2.79 -11.75
CA GLN A 91 1.34 3.82 -11.90
C GLN A 91 1.28 4.91 -10.80
N ILE A 92 0.08 5.25 -10.32
CA ILE A 92 -0.10 6.22 -9.23
C ILE A 92 0.40 5.63 -7.91
N ILE A 93 0.03 4.38 -7.61
CA ILE A 93 0.48 3.65 -6.42
C ILE A 93 2.00 3.49 -6.44
N ASP A 94 2.60 3.09 -7.56
CA ASP A 94 4.05 2.90 -7.68
C ASP A 94 4.80 4.21 -7.41
N LYS A 95 4.31 5.32 -7.96
CA LYS A 95 4.89 6.66 -7.70
C LYS A 95 4.69 7.11 -6.25
N ALA A 96 3.59 6.74 -5.61
CA ALA A 96 3.32 7.10 -4.22
C ALA A 96 4.12 6.24 -3.23
N THR A 97 4.43 5.00 -3.61
CA THR A 97 5.13 4.04 -2.77
C THR A 97 6.65 4.13 -2.88
N ALA A 98 7.18 4.61 -4.01
CA ALA A 98 8.59 4.91 -4.16
C ALA A 98 9.14 5.72 -2.96
N SER A 99 10.31 5.33 -2.47
CA SER A 99 11.02 6.11 -1.45
C SER A 99 11.24 7.55 -1.95
N GLN A 100 10.88 8.54 -1.13
CA GLN A 100 11.23 9.92 -1.46
C GLN A 100 12.75 10.06 -1.44
N PRO A 101 13.37 10.75 -2.42
CA PRO A 101 14.79 11.01 -2.38
C PRO A 101 15.09 11.76 -1.08
N THR A 102 16.00 11.21 -0.27
CA THR A 102 16.55 11.89 0.89
C THR A 102 17.25 13.13 0.35
N VAL A 103 16.70 14.32 0.63
CA VAL A 103 17.41 15.56 0.38
C VAL A 103 18.59 15.56 1.34
N ALA A 104 19.79 15.44 0.79
CA ALA A 104 21.06 15.47 1.52
C ALA A 104 21.33 16.86 2.13
#